data_AF-A0A941XAL8-F1
#
_entry.id   AF-A0A941XAL8-F1
#
_cell.length_a   1.000
_cell.length_b   1.000
_cell.length_c   1.000
_cell.angle_alpha   90.00
_cell.angle_beta   90.00
_cell.angle_gamma   90.00
#
_symmetry.space_group_name_H-M   'P 1'
#
loop_
_entity.id
_entity.type
_entity.pdbx_description
1 polymer ?
#
loop_
_entity_poly.entity_id
_entity_poly.type
_entity_poly.pdbx_seq_one_letter_code
_entity_poly.pdbx_strand_id
1 'polypeptide(L)'
;MKMKKIQSVFIILLTVFHLSAQMNQGKYVPFHFSFMPPLSSNGINASQYTNGASFSILAGMSANERNFTFASISNVIANEARGLQFAGISNYIGKQGQGVAFAGMTNITKGTYKGVQLAGITNYSVGESRGIALAGLNNAINGNFKGVQFAGLLNTSKDITGLQFAGLLNIAGKVRGVQFAGLLNIAEESDCPIGLVNIVKRGEMGIALTYDILGNGIVSFRSGGKYTYGIIGFGYNHKLSGNNKTVAEAGYGVHIPCYSWFQINNEFKVTSTATSDKPFLNASYSLLPSFKIKKHYNIFGGASLNYSTTTEMDNQTLFPQNNLWKKHTDSRLQQLFIGYLVGIQYIF
;
A
#
# COMPACT_ATOMS: atom_id res chain seq x y z
N MET A 1 -11.75 45.27 -44.44
CA MET A 1 -13.02 44.94 -43.73
C MET A 1 -12.90 43.57 -43.03
N LYS A 2 -12.13 43.45 -41.93
CA LYS A 2 -11.98 42.18 -41.16
C LYS A 2 -11.74 42.34 -39.63
N MET A 3 -11.87 43.54 -39.06
CA MET A 3 -11.64 43.77 -37.62
C MET A 3 -12.90 43.92 -36.75
N LYS A 4 -14.11 43.91 -37.31
CA LYS A 4 -15.35 44.10 -36.53
C LYS A 4 -15.98 42.80 -35.96
N LYS A 5 -15.57 41.62 -36.45
CA LYS A 5 -16.13 40.33 -35.96
C LYS A 5 -15.48 39.82 -34.67
N ILE A 6 -14.22 40.15 -34.39
CA ILE A 6 -13.50 39.64 -33.19
C ILE A 6 -13.93 40.39 -31.91
N GLN A 7 -14.19 41.69 -31.98
CA GLN A 7 -14.72 42.45 -30.83
C GLN A 7 -16.14 42.03 -30.47
N SER A 8 -16.95 41.61 -31.45
CA SER A 8 -18.32 41.14 -31.21
C SER A 8 -18.34 39.79 -30.48
N VAL A 9 -17.40 38.87 -30.78
CA VAL A 9 -17.27 37.59 -30.05
C VAL A 9 -16.75 37.80 -28.63
N PHE A 10 -15.89 38.79 -28.40
CA PHE A 10 -15.39 39.11 -27.05
C PHE A 10 -16.47 39.74 -26.17
N ILE A 11 -17.35 40.58 -26.75
CA ILE A 11 -18.49 41.19 -26.05
C ILE A 11 -19.61 40.15 -25.81
N ILE A 12 -19.79 39.18 -26.72
CA ILE A 12 -20.71 38.05 -26.50
C ILE A 12 -20.18 37.12 -25.40
N LEU A 13 -18.86 36.89 -25.31
CA LEU A 13 -18.29 36.14 -24.18
C LEU A 13 -18.48 36.89 -22.85
N LEU A 14 -18.27 38.21 -22.83
CA LEU A 14 -18.47 39.05 -21.64
C LEU A 14 -19.94 39.16 -21.20
N THR A 15 -20.90 39.08 -22.12
CA THR A 15 -22.34 39.13 -21.80
C THR A 15 -22.90 37.78 -21.33
N VAL A 16 -22.31 36.65 -21.74
CA VAL A 16 -22.67 35.32 -21.22
C VAL A 16 -22.24 35.14 -19.74
N PHE A 17 -21.35 35.99 -19.21
CA PHE A 17 -20.95 35.96 -17.80
C PHE A 17 -21.85 36.77 -16.84
N HIS A 18 -22.93 37.40 -17.33
CA HIS A 18 -23.82 38.21 -16.49
C HIS A 18 -25.11 37.52 -16.02
N LEU A 19 -25.29 36.22 -16.22
CA LEU A 19 -26.41 35.47 -15.62
C LEU A 19 -25.91 34.30 -14.77
N SER A 20 -25.74 34.55 -13.47
CA SER A 20 -26.05 33.57 -12.43
C SER A 20 -26.35 34.32 -11.13
N ALA A 21 -27.56 34.88 -11.09
CA ALA A 21 -28.15 35.40 -9.87
C ALA A 21 -28.61 34.24 -8.97
N GLN A 22 -28.43 34.47 -7.66
CA GLN A 22 -28.99 33.77 -6.50
C GLN A 22 -28.46 32.36 -6.19
N MET A 23 -27.59 32.30 -5.16
CA MET A 23 -27.80 31.47 -3.97
C MET A 23 -26.85 31.91 -2.83
N ASN A 24 -27.44 32.49 -1.78
CA ASN A 24 -26.97 32.79 -0.42
C ASN A 24 -25.64 33.56 -0.17
N GLN A 25 -25.79 34.67 0.56
CA GLN A 25 -24.81 35.60 1.15
C GLN A 25 -23.37 35.07 1.32
N GLY A 26 -22.59 35.13 0.25
CA GLY A 26 -21.15 34.98 0.26
C GLY A 26 -20.57 35.79 -0.89
N LYS A 27 -19.42 36.45 -0.67
CA LYS A 27 -18.74 37.21 -1.73
C LYS A 27 -18.26 36.23 -2.80
N TYR A 28 -18.96 36.14 -3.93
CA TYR A 28 -18.65 35.21 -5.01
C TYR A 28 -17.96 35.91 -6.18
N VAL A 29 -16.89 35.31 -6.70
CA VAL A 29 -16.15 35.83 -7.86
C VAL A 29 -15.93 34.68 -8.86
N PRO A 30 -16.43 34.78 -10.11
CA PRO A 30 -16.26 33.73 -11.11
C PRO A 30 -14.79 33.41 -11.43
N PHE A 31 -13.94 34.44 -11.52
CA PHE A 31 -12.51 34.31 -11.84
C PHE A 31 -11.67 35.18 -10.89
N HIS A 32 -10.78 34.55 -10.13
CA HIS A 32 -9.87 35.20 -9.19
C HIS A 32 -8.42 35.10 -9.68
N PHE A 33 -7.70 36.22 -9.67
CA PHE A 33 -6.27 36.25 -10.00
C PHE A 33 -5.48 36.80 -8.82
N SER A 34 -4.40 36.13 -8.42
CA SER A 34 -3.52 36.61 -7.36
C SER A 34 -2.04 36.45 -7.71
N PHE A 35 -1.22 37.39 -7.27
CA PHE A 35 0.23 37.20 -7.20
C PHE A 35 0.58 36.54 -5.86
N MET A 36 0.28 37.22 -4.76
CA MET A 36 0.26 36.73 -3.39
C MET A 36 -0.70 37.62 -2.59
N PRO A 37 -1.38 37.17 -1.53
CA PRO A 37 -2.10 38.09 -0.64
C PRO A 37 -1.14 39.16 -0.10
N PRO A 38 -1.49 40.47 -0.11
CA PRO A 38 -2.79 41.06 -0.48
C PRO A 38 -2.94 41.46 -1.97
N LEU A 39 -1.90 41.29 -2.80
CA LEU A 39 -1.89 41.57 -4.24
C LEU A 39 -2.72 40.52 -5.02
N SER A 40 -4.05 40.66 -4.93
CA SER A 40 -5.03 39.82 -5.61
C SER A 40 -6.27 40.61 -6.03
N SER A 41 -7.06 40.07 -6.97
CA SER A 41 -8.33 40.71 -7.38
C SER A 41 -9.36 40.78 -6.25
N ASN A 42 -9.20 39.97 -5.19
CA ASN A 42 -10.03 40.02 -3.98
C ASN A 42 -9.36 40.79 -2.81
N GLY A 43 -8.17 41.36 -3.05
CA GLY A 43 -7.42 42.18 -2.10
C GLY A 43 -7.07 41.46 -0.79
N ILE A 44 -7.09 42.23 0.30
CA ILE A 44 -6.84 41.75 1.67
C ILE A 44 -7.90 40.76 2.19
N ASN A 45 -9.09 40.77 1.59
CA ASN A 45 -10.23 39.99 2.04
C ASN A 45 -10.38 38.66 1.29
N ALA A 46 -9.37 38.24 0.51
CA ALA A 46 -9.44 37.05 -0.34
C ALA A 46 -9.94 35.80 0.40
N SER A 47 -9.57 35.62 1.67
CA SER A 47 -10.02 34.52 2.55
C SER A 47 -11.54 34.48 2.82
N GLN A 48 -12.30 35.51 2.45
CA GLN A 48 -13.76 35.59 2.58
C GLN A 48 -14.49 35.31 1.27
N TYR A 49 -13.78 35.20 0.15
CA TYR A 49 -14.38 35.04 -1.18
C TYR A 49 -14.47 33.58 -1.60
N THR A 50 -15.60 33.24 -2.21
CA THR A 50 -15.76 31.97 -2.94
C THR A 50 -15.45 32.21 -4.40
N ASN A 51 -14.49 31.48 -4.94
CA ASN A 51 -14.09 31.63 -6.33
C ASN A 51 -14.64 30.48 -7.19
N GLY A 52 -15.02 30.79 -8.42
CA GLY A 52 -15.35 29.79 -9.44
C GLY A 52 -14.09 29.10 -9.94
N ALA A 53 -13.19 29.90 -10.53
CA ALA A 53 -11.84 29.53 -10.92
C ALA A 53 -10.82 30.51 -10.33
N SER A 54 -9.66 30.03 -9.91
CA SER A 54 -8.58 30.88 -9.39
C SER A 54 -7.23 30.55 -10.01
N PHE A 55 -6.44 31.59 -10.26
CA PHE A 55 -5.07 31.50 -10.76
C PHE A 55 -4.13 32.35 -9.89
N SER A 56 -3.16 31.70 -9.28
CA SER A 56 -2.25 32.28 -8.31
C SER A 56 -0.79 32.08 -8.72
N ILE A 57 -0.02 33.16 -8.89
CA ILE A 57 1.37 33.07 -9.32
C ILE A 57 2.25 32.49 -8.20
N LEU A 58 2.21 33.07 -6.99
CA LEU A 58 2.96 32.57 -5.83
C LEU A 58 2.01 31.93 -4.82
N ALA A 59 1.08 32.72 -4.27
CA ALA A 59 0.18 32.26 -3.23
C ALA A 59 -1.29 32.56 -3.54
N GLY A 60 -2.12 31.52 -3.43
CA GLY A 60 -3.57 31.61 -3.49
C GLY A 60 -4.19 31.59 -2.09
N MET A 61 -5.21 32.43 -1.88
CA MET A 61 -6.00 32.42 -0.66
C MET A 61 -7.47 32.63 -1.00
N SER A 62 -8.35 31.79 -0.47
CA SER A 62 -9.79 31.89 -0.66
C SER A 62 -10.60 31.30 0.49
N ALA A 63 -11.87 31.67 0.59
CA ALA A 63 -12.80 30.98 1.47
C ALA A 63 -13.15 29.61 0.90
N ASN A 64 -13.52 29.57 -0.38
CA ASN A 64 -13.93 28.36 -1.10
C ASN A 64 -13.51 28.42 -2.57
N GLU A 65 -13.34 27.26 -3.19
CA GLU A 65 -13.10 27.08 -4.63
C GLU A 65 -14.11 26.08 -5.20
N ARG A 66 -14.78 26.40 -6.32
CA ARG A 66 -15.86 25.55 -6.86
C ARG A 66 -15.45 24.63 -8.00
N ASN A 67 -14.60 25.09 -8.91
CA ASN A 67 -14.33 24.39 -10.17
C ASN A 67 -12.84 24.11 -10.40
N PHE A 68 -12.01 25.15 -10.32
CA PHE A 68 -10.61 25.08 -10.71
C PHE A 68 -9.74 26.00 -9.87
N THR A 69 -8.59 25.51 -9.42
CA THR A 69 -7.59 26.35 -8.77
C THR A 69 -6.21 25.97 -9.28
N PHE A 70 -5.44 26.97 -9.66
CA PHE A 70 -4.03 26.83 -9.99
C PHE A 70 -3.21 27.76 -9.10
N ALA A 71 -2.20 27.23 -8.42
CA ALA A 71 -1.20 28.00 -7.69
C ALA A 71 0.21 27.49 -8.02
N SER A 72 1.11 28.35 -8.50
CA SER A 72 2.45 27.87 -8.88
C SER A 72 3.30 27.47 -7.67
N ILE A 73 3.02 27.98 -6.46
CA ILE A 73 3.68 27.53 -5.22
C ILE A 73 2.65 26.94 -4.26
N SER A 74 1.78 27.78 -3.68
CA SER A 74 0.91 27.32 -2.59
C SER A 74 -0.49 27.88 -2.68
N ASN A 75 -1.46 27.09 -2.24
CA ASN A 75 -2.84 27.51 -2.12
C ASN A 75 -3.42 27.21 -0.73
N VAL A 76 -4.16 28.16 -0.19
CA VAL A 76 -4.82 28.07 1.13
C VAL A 76 -6.30 28.37 0.97
N ILE A 77 -7.12 27.33 1.10
CA ILE A 77 -8.58 27.39 1.02
C ILE A 77 -9.12 27.20 2.44
N ALA A 78 -9.73 28.24 3.00
CA ALA A 78 -10.14 28.23 4.41
C ALA A 78 -11.24 27.20 4.71
N ASN A 79 -12.12 26.93 3.75
CA ASN A 79 -13.26 26.02 3.90
C ASN A 79 -13.22 24.91 2.85
N GLU A 80 -13.96 25.06 1.75
CA GLU A 80 -14.22 23.98 0.81
C GLU A 80 -13.53 24.17 -0.54
N ALA A 81 -12.93 23.10 -1.05
CA ALA A 81 -12.34 23.07 -2.38
C ALA A 81 -13.01 21.99 -3.23
N ARG A 82 -13.57 22.37 -4.38
CA ARG A 82 -14.24 21.45 -5.31
C ARG A 82 -13.62 21.55 -6.71
N GLY A 83 -13.62 20.42 -7.42
CA GLY A 83 -13.11 20.34 -8.79
C GLY A 83 -11.61 20.04 -8.86
N LEU A 84 -10.90 20.72 -9.75
CA LEU A 84 -9.47 20.49 -10.00
C LEU A 84 -8.62 21.51 -9.25
N GLN A 85 -7.68 21.04 -8.43
CA GLN A 85 -6.77 21.88 -7.66
C GLN A 85 -5.33 21.51 -8.01
N PHE A 86 -4.54 22.50 -8.41
CA PHE A 86 -3.13 22.35 -8.71
C PHE A 86 -2.33 23.30 -7.83
N ALA A 87 -1.35 22.78 -7.10
CA ALA A 87 -0.37 23.54 -6.36
C ALA A 87 1.05 23.05 -6.68
N GLY A 88 1.99 23.94 -6.98
CA GLY A 88 3.36 23.53 -7.27
C GLY A 88 4.10 22.94 -6.08
N ILE A 89 3.79 23.37 -4.85
CA ILE A 89 4.36 22.85 -3.61
C ILE A 89 3.27 22.32 -2.69
N SER A 90 2.32 23.16 -2.27
CA SER A 90 1.37 22.77 -1.22
C SER A 90 -0.06 23.26 -1.45
N ASN A 91 -1.01 22.39 -1.16
CA ASN A 91 -2.44 22.71 -1.19
C ASN A 91 -3.05 22.45 0.19
N TYR A 92 -3.64 23.48 0.80
CA TYR A 92 -4.27 23.42 2.11
C TYR A 92 -5.76 23.68 2.01
N ILE A 93 -6.57 22.77 2.56
CA ILE A 93 -8.03 22.85 2.62
C ILE A 93 -8.46 22.76 4.08
N GLY A 94 -9.03 23.84 4.61
CA GLY A 94 -9.37 23.96 6.04
C GLY A 94 -10.59 23.14 6.47
N LYS A 95 -11.44 22.70 5.53
CA LYS A 95 -12.59 21.84 5.82
C LYS A 95 -12.66 20.68 4.82
N GLN A 96 -13.41 20.82 3.73
CA GLN A 96 -13.77 19.70 2.86
C GLN A 96 -13.17 19.83 1.47
N GLY A 97 -12.56 18.77 0.97
CA GLY A 97 -12.07 18.70 -0.41
C GLY A 97 -12.88 17.71 -1.25
N GLN A 98 -13.20 18.06 -2.49
CA GLN A 98 -13.85 17.17 -3.45
C GLN A 98 -13.24 17.34 -4.85
N GLY A 99 -12.91 16.23 -5.51
CA GLY A 99 -12.37 16.25 -6.87
C GLY A 99 -10.92 15.80 -6.92
N VAL A 100 -10.07 16.48 -7.69
CA VAL A 100 -8.66 16.13 -7.85
C VAL A 100 -7.80 17.23 -7.26
N ALA A 101 -6.93 16.88 -6.30
CA ALA A 101 -5.92 17.76 -5.75
C ALA A 101 -4.54 17.24 -6.10
N PHE A 102 -3.76 18.06 -6.79
CA PHE A 102 -2.36 17.83 -7.08
C PHE A 102 -1.51 18.85 -6.30
N ALA A 103 -0.50 18.35 -5.60
CA ALA A 103 0.51 19.16 -4.96
C ALA A 103 1.91 18.57 -5.24
N GLY A 104 2.88 19.40 -5.63
CA GLY A 104 4.23 18.91 -5.87
C GLY A 104 4.89 18.30 -4.62
N MET A 105 4.53 18.75 -3.41
CA MET A 105 4.97 18.15 -2.15
C MET A 105 3.82 17.66 -1.30
N THR A 106 2.87 18.53 -0.91
CA THR A 106 1.92 18.19 0.16
C THR A 106 0.49 18.65 -0.10
N ASN A 107 -0.48 17.74 0.02
CA ASN A 107 -1.89 18.10 0.21
C ASN A 107 -2.28 17.95 1.68
N ILE A 108 -2.93 18.97 2.24
CA ILE A 108 -3.45 18.98 3.61
C ILE A 108 -4.94 19.25 3.56
N THR A 109 -5.75 18.38 4.17
CA THR A 109 -7.19 18.59 4.36
C THR A 109 -7.54 18.43 5.84
N LYS A 110 -8.00 19.50 6.49
CA LYS A 110 -8.33 19.47 7.93
C LYS A 110 -9.69 18.84 8.25
N GLY A 111 -10.51 18.53 7.25
CA GLY A 111 -11.74 17.76 7.38
C GLY A 111 -11.74 16.55 6.45
N THR A 112 -12.83 16.37 5.70
CA THR A 112 -13.03 15.21 4.84
C THR A 112 -12.54 15.44 3.41
N TYR A 113 -12.06 14.40 2.74
CA TYR A 113 -11.69 14.49 1.32
C TYR A 113 -12.38 13.42 0.46
N LYS A 114 -12.98 13.80 -0.66
CA LYS A 114 -13.61 12.87 -1.61
C LYS A 114 -13.08 13.05 -3.02
N GLY A 115 -12.25 12.12 -3.49
CA GLY A 115 -11.73 12.11 -4.85
C GLY A 115 -10.29 11.61 -4.93
N VAL A 116 -9.44 12.29 -5.67
CA VAL A 116 -8.04 11.91 -5.92
C VAL A 116 -7.09 12.93 -5.31
N GLN A 117 -6.22 12.51 -4.40
CA GLN A 117 -5.12 13.33 -3.88
C GLN A 117 -3.79 12.79 -4.41
N LEU A 118 -3.02 13.64 -5.07
CA LEU A 118 -1.71 13.36 -5.63
C LEU A 118 -0.69 14.30 -4.99
N ALA A 119 0.27 13.74 -4.26
CA ALA A 119 1.33 14.50 -3.61
C ALA A 119 2.70 13.89 -3.91
N GLY A 120 3.71 14.72 -4.19
CA GLY A 120 5.07 14.22 -4.33
C GLY A 120 5.63 13.63 -3.03
N ILE A 121 5.17 14.09 -1.86
CA ILE A 121 5.66 13.62 -0.55
C ILE A 121 4.52 13.13 0.33
N THR A 122 3.57 14.00 0.70
CA THR A 122 2.55 13.69 1.70
C THR A 122 1.13 14.06 1.30
N ASN A 123 0.17 13.16 1.47
CA ASN A 123 -1.23 13.54 1.65
C ASN A 123 -1.62 13.41 3.12
N TYR A 124 -2.17 14.47 3.70
CA TYR A 124 -2.67 14.48 5.07
C TYR A 124 -4.15 14.83 5.10
N SER A 125 -4.97 13.99 5.74
CA SER A 125 -6.37 14.31 6.03
C SER A 125 -6.70 14.02 7.49
N VAL A 126 -7.35 14.96 8.19
CA VAL A 126 -7.76 14.73 9.58
C VAL A 126 -9.05 13.90 9.64
N GLY A 127 -9.99 14.18 8.74
CA GLY A 127 -11.30 13.53 8.69
C GLY A 127 -11.33 12.28 7.82
N GLU A 128 -12.54 11.85 7.52
CA GLU A 128 -12.78 10.71 6.62
C GLU A 128 -12.42 11.06 5.18
N SER A 129 -11.80 10.11 4.49
CA SER A 129 -11.42 10.28 3.09
C SER A 129 -11.90 9.12 2.22
N ARG A 130 -12.35 9.42 1.00
CA ARG A 130 -12.84 8.42 0.04
C ARG A 130 -12.26 8.68 -1.35
N GLY A 131 -11.67 7.66 -1.95
CA GLY A 131 -11.16 7.70 -3.32
C GLY A 131 -9.73 7.19 -3.42
N ILE A 132 -8.84 7.96 -4.05
CA ILE A 132 -7.45 7.56 -4.30
C ILE A 132 -6.53 8.57 -3.62
N ALA A 133 -5.57 8.10 -2.82
CA ALA A 133 -4.52 8.92 -2.24
C ALA A 133 -3.16 8.34 -2.67
N LEU A 134 -2.44 9.05 -3.55
CA LEU A 134 -1.10 8.69 -4.01
C LEU A 134 -0.10 9.71 -3.45
N ALA A 135 0.89 9.21 -2.70
CA ALA A 135 1.96 10.01 -2.14
C ALA A 135 3.31 9.37 -2.43
N GLY A 136 4.34 10.17 -2.71
CA GLY A 136 5.69 9.64 -2.91
C GLY A 136 6.27 9.01 -1.64
N LEU A 137 5.99 9.57 -0.46
CA LEU A 137 6.51 9.04 0.82
C LEU A 137 5.40 8.52 1.74
N ASN A 138 4.40 9.33 2.08
CA ASN A 138 3.38 8.93 3.05
C ASN A 138 1.96 9.47 2.82
N ASN A 139 0.96 8.63 3.11
CA ASN A 139 -0.41 9.09 3.32
C ASN A 139 -0.77 8.96 4.79
N ALA A 140 -1.24 10.04 5.41
CA ALA A 140 -1.67 10.07 6.81
C ALA A 140 -3.11 10.56 6.90
N ILE A 141 -4.04 9.63 7.11
CA ILE A 141 -5.48 9.91 7.17
C ILE A 141 -5.99 9.52 8.56
N ASN A 142 -6.22 10.49 9.43
CA ASN A 142 -6.60 10.21 10.82
C ASN A 142 -8.05 9.70 10.97
N GLY A 143 -8.85 9.76 9.90
CA GLY A 143 -10.20 9.20 9.83
C GLY A 143 -10.28 7.86 9.11
N ASN A 144 -11.52 7.46 8.83
CA ASN A 144 -11.82 6.27 8.02
C ASN A 144 -11.45 6.55 6.56
N PHE A 145 -10.84 5.56 5.89
CA PHE A 145 -10.52 5.64 4.48
C PHE A 145 -11.26 4.59 3.66
N LYS A 146 -11.86 5.00 2.54
CA LYS A 146 -12.49 4.08 1.59
C LYS A 146 -11.92 4.28 0.19
N GLY A 147 -11.17 3.29 -0.30
CA GLY A 147 -10.60 3.31 -1.65
C GLY A 147 -9.17 2.80 -1.70
N VAL A 148 -8.28 3.50 -2.42
CA VAL A 148 -6.88 3.08 -2.64
C VAL A 148 -5.91 4.10 -2.04
N GLN A 149 -5.08 3.65 -1.11
CA GLN A 149 -3.95 4.40 -0.55
C GLN A 149 -2.65 3.80 -1.09
N PHE A 150 -1.81 4.64 -1.70
CA PHE A 150 -0.48 4.24 -2.16
C PHE A 150 0.57 5.24 -1.67
N ALA A 151 1.59 4.73 -0.99
CA ALA A 151 2.72 5.50 -0.51
C ALA A 151 4.03 4.78 -0.80
N GLY A 152 5.10 5.52 -1.12
CA GLY A 152 6.41 4.89 -1.28
C GLY A 152 6.94 4.29 0.02
N LEU A 153 6.62 4.85 1.19
CA LEU A 153 7.12 4.36 2.49
C LEU A 153 6.02 3.94 3.45
N LEU A 154 5.06 4.83 3.75
CA LEU A 154 4.14 4.68 4.88
C LEU A 154 2.70 5.07 4.54
N ASN A 155 1.74 4.21 4.85
CA ASN A 155 0.34 4.65 4.99
C ASN A 155 -0.15 4.49 6.43
N THR A 156 -0.88 5.48 6.91
CA THR A 156 -1.57 5.44 8.20
C THR A 156 -3.05 5.81 8.00
N SER A 157 -3.94 4.96 8.51
CA SER A 157 -5.37 5.25 8.57
C SER A 157 -6.00 4.80 9.88
N LYS A 158 -7.17 5.33 10.27
CA LYS A 158 -7.91 4.76 11.42
C LYS A 158 -8.50 3.42 11.06
N ASP A 159 -9.33 3.36 10.03
CA ASP A 159 -9.88 2.14 9.45
C ASP A 159 -9.82 2.28 7.93
N ILE A 160 -9.65 1.17 7.22
CA ILE A 160 -9.64 1.14 5.76
C ILE A 160 -10.60 0.10 5.20
N THR A 161 -11.36 0.51 4.19
CA THR A 161 -12.11 -0.39 3.31
C THR A 161 -11.58 -0.21 1.88
N GLY A 162 -10.81 -1.16 1.39
CA GLY A 162 -10.16 -1.10 0.09
C GLY A 162 -8.72 -1.60 0.11
N LEU A 163 -7.81 -0.86 -0.53
CA LEU A 163 -6.43 -1.28 -0.76
C LEU A 163 -5.46 -0.28 -0.13
N GLN A 164 -4.47 -0.79 0.62
CA GLN A 164 -3.36 -0.02 1.18
C GLN A 164 -2.04 -0.59 0.63
N PHE A 165 -1.23 0.24 -0.02
CA PHE A 165 0.06 -0.15 -0.59
C PHE A 165 1.16 0.77 -0.08
N ALA A 166 2.12 0.23 0.65
CA ALA A 166 3.30 0.93 1.13
C ALA A 166 4.57 0.17 0.76
N GLY A 167 5.66 0.87 0.48
CA GLY A 167 6.95 0.21 0.28
C GLY A 167 7.49 -0.41 1.57
N LEU A 168 7.24 0.21 2.74
CA LEU A 168 7.78 -0.28 4.02
C LEU A 168 6.70 -0.69 5.01
N LEU A 169 5.78 0.22 5.34
CA LEU A 169 4.90 0.10 6.50
C LEU A 169 3.47 0.55 6.21
N ASN A 170 2.49 -0.25 6.63
CA ASN A 170 1.11 0.21 6.75
C ASN A 170 0.62 0.09 8.20
N ILE A 171 -0.11 1.09 8.67
CA ILE A 171 -0.76 1.11 9.98
C ILE A 171 -2.26 1.41 9.79
N ALA A 172 -3.10 0.55 10.35
CA ALA A 172 -4.54 0.74 10.40
C ALA A 172 -5.13 0.11 11.67
N GLY A 173 -6.37 0.45 12.03
CA GLY A 173 -7.17 -0.28 13.02
C GLY A 173 -7.78 -1.51 12.37
N LYS A 174 -8.87 -1.33 11.63
CA LYS A 174 -9.54 -2.40 10.87
C LYS A 174 -9.31 -2.25 9.37
N VAL A 175 -8.88 -3.32 8.71
CA VAL A 175 -8.62 -3.38 7.28
C VAL A 175 -9.56 -4.39 6.62
N ARG A 176 -10.54 -3.87 5.88
CA ARG A 176 -11.44 -4.65 5.02
C ARG A 176 -10.95 -4.58 3.59
N GLY A 177 -10.15 -5.57 3.19
CA GLY A 177 -9.49 -5.61 1.88
C GLY A 177 -8.03 -6.03 1.99
N VAL A 178 -7.15 -5.41 1.20
CA VAL A 178 -5.73 -5.80 1.08
C VAL A 178 -4.83 -4.72 1.66
N GLN A 179 -3.85 -5.14 2.46
CA GLN A 179 -2.85 -4.28 3.07
C GLN A 179 -1.45 -4.79 2.69
N PHE A 180 -0.84 -4.22 1.66
CA PHE A 180 0.47 -4.62 1.16
C PHE A 180 1.58 -3.68 1.67
N ALA A 181 2.55 -4.24 2.38
CA ALA A 181 3.77 -3.55 2.81
C ALA A 181 4.99 -4.40 2.52
N GLY A 182 6.09 -3.81 2.03
CA GLY A 182 7.32 -4.56 1.78
C GLY A 182 7.92 -5.19 3.05
N LEU A 183 7.75 -4.55 4.21
CA LEU A 183 8.27 -5.04 5.49
C LEU A 183 7.16 -5.39 6.49
N LEU A 184 6.35 -4.41 6.88
CA LEU A 184 5.51 -4.55 8.08
C LEU A 184 4.09 -4.02 7.85
N ASN A 185 3.10 -4.84 8.21
CA ASN A 185 1.72 -4.39 8.39
C ASN A 185 1.35 -4.43 9.87
N ILE A 186 0.73 -3.37 10.38
CA ILE A 186 0.19 -3.30 11.74
C ILE A 186 -1.31 -3.05 11.65
N ALA A 187 -2.11 -3.93 12.28
CA ALA A 187 -3.55 -3.79 12.37
C ALA A 187 -4.15 -4.39 13.66
N GLU A 188 -5.33 -3.95 14.05
CA GLU A 188 -6.15 -4.70 15.01
C GLU A 188 -6.84 -5.88 14.34
N GLU A 189 -7.42 -5.65 13.16
CA GLU A 189 -8.07 -6.65 12.30
C GLU A 189 -7.66 -6.40 10.85
N SER A 190 -7.30 -7.43 10.10
CA SER A 190 -6.99 -7.31 8.66
C SER A 190 -7.39 -8.56 7.91
N ASP A 191 -8.14 -8.38 6.80
CA ASP A 191 -8.56 -9.50 5.96
C ASP A 191 -7.35 -10.13 5.25
N CYS A 192 -6.62 -9.33 4.46
CA CYS A 192 -5.48 -9.79 3.66
C CYS A 192 -4.24 -8.88 3.84
N PRO A 193 -3.50 -8.99 4.95
CA PRO A 193 -2.20 -8.34 5.10
C PRO A 193 -1.11 -9.12 4.36
N ILE A 194 -0.37 -8.43 3.51
CA ILE A 194 0.73 -8.98 2.72
C ILE A 194 1.98 -8.16 3.06
N GLY A 195 2.85 -8.72 3.88
CA GLY A 195 4.15 -8.18 4.19
C GLY A 195 5.01 -9.23 4.88
N LEU A 196 6.31 -8.98 4.96
CA LEU A 196 7.26 -9.91 5.57
C LEU A 196 6.83 -10.27 7.00
N VAL A 197 6.36 -9.27 7.74
CA VAL A 197 5.78 -9.41 9.08
C VAL A 197 4.42 -8.71 9.13
N ASN A 198 3.41 -9.37 9.70
CA ASN A 198 2.06 -8.80 9.83
C ASN A 198 1.61 -8.91 11.29
N ILE A 199 1.67 -7.80 12.02
CA ILE A 199 1.24 -7.72 13.41
C ILE A 199 -0.26 -7.38 13.41
N VAL A 200 -1.09 -8.42 13.47
CA VAL A 200 -2.56 -8.27 13.50
C VAL A 200 -3.09 -8.79 14.82
N LYS A 201 -3.61 -7.89 15.68
CA LYS A 201 -3.99 -8.22 17.07
C LYS A 201 -5.04 -9.34 17.18
N ARG A 202 -6.00 -9.38 16.26
CA ARG A 202 -7.04 -10.41 16.16
C ARG A 202 -6.80 -11.38 15.00
N GLY A 203 -5.57 -11.45 14.50
CA GLY A 203 -5.13 -12.39 13.47
C GLY A 203 -4.49 -13.64 14.06
N GLU A 204 -3.70 -14.33 13.24
CA GLU A 204 -2.92 -15.50 13.67
C GLU A 204 -1.44 -15.14 13.75
N MET A 205 -0.89 -15.23 14.96
CA MET A 205 0.55 -15.10 15.21
C MET A 205 1.03 -16.35 15.93
N GLY A 206 2.12 -16.93 15.47
CA GLY A 206 2.61 -18.18 16.04
C GLY A 206 4.00 -18.56 15.61
N ILE A 207 4.55 -19.54 16.32
CA ILE A 207 5.83 -20.17 16.00
C ILE A 207 5.54 -21.57 15.46
N ALA A 208 6.11 -21.92 14.32
CA ALA A 208 5.98 -23.23 13.73
C ALA A 208 7.34 -23.92 13.58
N LEU A 209 7.38 -25.20 13.94
CA LEU A 209 8.47 -26.11 13.64
C LEU A 209 8.09 -26.91 12.41
N THR A 210 8.93 -26.87 11.37
CA THR A 210 8.68 -27.56 10.10
C THR A 210 9.86 -28.43 9.70
N TYR A 211 9.56 -29.51 8.97
CA TYR A 211 10.54 -30.40 8.39
C TYR A 211 10.16 -30.77 6.96
N ASP A 212 11.12 -30.70 6.04
CA ASP A 212 10.91 -30.93 4.61
C ASP A 212 11.76 -32.08 4.04
N ILE A 213 11.48 -32.45 2.79
CA ILE A 213 12.21 -33.51 2.07
C ILE A 213 13.71 -33.21 1.90
N LEU A 214 14.09 -31.92 1.83
CA LEU A 214 15.49 -31.48 1.73
C LEU A 214 16.24 -31.64 3.06
N GLY A 215 15.53 -32.00 4.13
CA GLY A 215 16.09 -32.19 5.46
C GLY A 215 16.27 -30.90 6.25
N ASN A 216 15.59 -29.83 5.84
CA ASN A 216 15.56 -28.58 6.60
C ASN A 216 14.63 -28.76 7.80
N GLY A 217 15.14 -28.58 9.02
CA GLY A 217 14.35 -28.35 10.22
C GLY A 217 14.31 -26.85 10.53
N ILE A 218 13.15 -26.21 10.34
CA ILE A 218 13.03 -24.74 10.42
C ILE A 218 12.06 -24.35 11.53
N VAL A 219 12.50 -23.42 12.37
CA VAL A 219 11.65 -22.66 13.28
C VAL A 219 11.25 -21.37 12.58
N SER A 220 9.95 -21.18 12.35
CA SER A 220 9.39 -20.04 11.63
C SER A 220 8.43 -19.25 12.50
N PHE A 221 8.54 -17.93 12.46
CA PHE A 221 7.49 -17.03 12.91
C PHE A 221 6.50 -16.81 11.75
N ARG A 222 5.23 -17.07 12.04
CA ARG A 222 4.13 -16.94 11.10
C ARG A 222 3.17 -15.90 11.65
N SER A 223 2.92 -14.85 10.87
CA SER A 223 2.12 -13.70 11.33
C SER A 223 1.24 -13.16 10.22
N GLY A 224 -0.06 -13.04 10.49
CA GLY A 224 -1.04 -12.75 9.46
C GLY A 224 -2.41 -12.35 9.97
N GLY A 225 -3.27 -12.04 9.00
CA GLY A 225 -4.67 -11.68 9.21
C GLY A 225 -5.58 -12.89 8.98
N LYS A 226 -6.78 -12.61 8.48
CA LYS A 226 -7.82 -13.62 8.29
C LYS A 226 -7.48 -14.65 7.21
N TYR A 227 -6.93 -14.19 6.08
CA TYR A 227 -6.69 -15.04 4.91
C TYR A 227 -5.23 -15.15 4.50
N THR A 228 -4.37 -14.20 4.86
CA THR A 228 -2.96 -14.18 4.44
C THR A 228 -2.02 -13.98 5.61
N TYR A 229 -0.83 -14.54 5.50
CA TYR A 229 0.22 -14.47 6.51
C TYR A 229 1.61 -14.43 5.88
N GLY A 230 2.54 -13.79 6.58
CA GLY A 230 3.97 -13.79 6.30
C GLY A 230 4.66 -14.88 7.10
N ILE A 231 5.75 -15.41 6.53
CA ILE A 231 6.58 -16.46 7.12
C ILE A 231 8.02 -15.98 7.10
N ILE A 232 8.67 -15.97 8.25
CA ILE A 232 10.12 -15.80 8.37
C ILE A 232 10.65 -16.86 9.30
N GLY A 233 11.77 -17.48 8.96
CA GLY A 233 12.29 -18.59 9.75
C GLY A 233 13.78 -18.76 9.60
N PHE A 234 14.33 -19.49 10.56
CA PHE A 234 15.70 -19.94 10.55
C PHE A 234 15.74 -21.39 11.02
N GLY A 235 16.73 -22.13 10.56
CA GLY A 235 16.78 -23.55 10.78
C GLY A 235 18.12 -24.16 10.48
N TYR A 236 18.11 -25.49 10.53
CA TYR A 236 19.27 -26.32 10.32
C TYR A 236 18.94 -27.39 9.27
N ASN A 237 19.86 -27.61 8.35
CA ASN A 237 19.77 -28.72 7.40
C ASN A 237 20.79 -29.80 7.76
N HIS A 238 20.30 -30.97 8.16
CA HIS A 238 21.16 -32.07 8.57
C HIS A 238 21.82 -32.83 7.40
N LYS A 239 21.26 -32.73 6.19
CA LYS A 239 21.77 -33.36 4.95
C LYS A 239 22.88 -32.56 4.27
N LEU A 240 23.07 -31.29 4.63
CA LEU A 240 24.15 -30.44 4.10
C LEU A 240 25.52 -30.99 4.54
N SER A 241 26.41 -31.13 3.56
CA SER A 241 27.82 -31.52 3.76
C SER A 241 28.63 -30.27 4.09
N GLY A 242 29.24 -30.22 5.28
CA GLY A 242 30.06 -29.10 5.74
C GLY A 242 29.76 -28.65 7.16
N ASN A 243 30.58 -27.73 7.68
CA ASN A 243 30.41 -27.17 9.03
C ASN A 243 29.23 -26.21 9.15
N ASN A 244 28.77 -25.67 8.02
CA ASN A 244 27.76 -24.63 8.01
C ASN A 244 26.44 -25.13 7.43
N LYS A 245 25.50 -25.39 8.34
CA LYS A 245 24.23 -26.07 8.06
C LYS A 245 23.03 -25.16 8.33
N THR A 246 23.26 -23.85 8.40
CA THR A 246 22.22 -22.87 8.71
C THR A 246 21.38 -22.54 7.48
N VAL A 247 20.08 -22.46 7.67
CA VAL A 247 19.10 -22.14 6.62
C VAL A 247 18.22 -21.00 7.09
N ALA A 248 17.98 -20.02 6.21
CA ALA A 248 17.00 -18.98 6.40
C ALA A 248 15.81 -19.21 5.46
N GLU A 249 14.61 -18.85 5.91
CA GLU A 249 13.37 -18.97 5.15
C GLU A 249 12.60 -17.65 5.19
N ALA A 250 12.05 -17.27 4.05
CA ALA A 250 11.04 -16.23 3.96
C ALA A 250 9.93 -16.68 3.00
N GLY A 251 8.69 -16.32 3.28
CA GLY A 251 7.57 -16.76 2.47
C GLY A 251 6.26 -16.08 2.80
N TYR A 252 5.25 -16.46 2.02
CA TYR A 252 3.88 -15.99 2.15
C TYR A 252 2.94 -17.18 2.12
N GLY A 253 1.90 -17.11 2.91
CA GLY A 253 0.87 -18.12 2.97
C GLY A 253 -0.54 -17.55 2.81
N VAL A 254 -1.43 -18.38 2.28
CA VAL A 254 -2.86 -18.12 2.15
C VAL A 254 -3.62 -19.24 2.86
N HIS A 255 -4.45 -18.87 3.83
CA HIS A 255 -5.40 -19.75 4.48
C HIS A 255 -6.70 -19.80 3.68
N ILE A 256 -7.13 -21.01 3.30
CA ILE A 256 -8.47 -21.27 2.79
C ILE A 256 -9.25 -21.98 3.91
N PRO A 257 -10.02 -21.24 4.73
CA PRO A 257 -10.79 -21.83 5.81
C PRO A 257 -11.95 -22.65 5.22
N CYS A 258 -11.93 -23.97 5.44
CA CYS A 258 -13.01 -24.86 5.01
C CYS A 258 -14.02 -25.09 6.14
N TYR A 259 -13.52 -25.33 7.35
CA TYR A 259 -14.28 -25.48 8.58
C TYR A 259 -13.55 -24.80 9.75
N SER A 260 -14.18 -24.70 10.91
CA SER A 260 -13.56 -24.11 12.11
C SER A 260 -12.30 -24.86 12.59
N TRP A 261 -12.22 -26.16 12.30
CA TRP A 261 -11.12 -27.06 12.70
C TRP A 261 -10.22 -27.47 11.52
N PHE A 262 -10.58 -27.15 10.27
CA PHE A 262 -9.86 -27.58 9.08
C PHE A 262 -9.72 -26.46 8.05
N GLN A 263 -8.49 -26.26 7.58
CA GLN A 263 -8.18 -25.31 6.52
C GLN A 263 -7.13 -25.88 5.58
N ILE A 264 -7.05 -25.30 4.39
CA ILE A 264 -6.00 -25.63 3.42
C ILE A 264 -5.08 -24.41 3.34
N ASN A 265 -3.82 -24.60 3.71
CA ASN A 265 -2.81 -23.56 3.58
C ASN A 265 -2.07 -23.73 2.25
N ASN A 266 -1.95 -22.63 1.51
CA ASN A 266 -1.09 -22.55 0.33
C ASN A 266 0.11 -21.71 0.71
N GLU A 267 1.31 -22.27 0.66
CA GLU A 267 2.54 -21.57 1.06
C GLU A 267 3.50 -21.44 -0.11
N PHE A 268 4.02 -20.24 -0.34
CA PHE A 268 5.17 -20.01 -1.20
C PHE A 268 6.35 -19.56 -0.33
N LYS A 269 7.45 -20.31 -0.36
CA LYS A 269 8.60 -20.12 0.51
C LYS A 269 9.89 -20.13 -0.30
N VAL A 270 10.83 -19.27 0.08
CA VAL A 270 12.20 -19.27 -0.41
C VAL A 270 13.10 -19.59 0.75
N THR A 271 13.88 -20.66 0.61
CA THR A 271 14.90 -21.07 1.58
C THR A 271 16.29 -20.86 0.99
N SER A 272 17.21 -20.32 1.79
CA SER A 272 18.60 -20.08 1.42
C SER A 272 19.53 -20.60 2.51
N THR A 273 20.66 -21.20 2.15
CA THR A 273 21.73 -21.43 3.12
C THR A 273 22.37 -20.10 3.48
N ALA A 274 22.29 -19.71 4.75
CA ALA A 274 22.40 -18.30 5.16
C ALA A 274 23.84 -17.73 5.13
N THR A 275 24.86 -18.57 5.07
CA THR A 275 26.26 -18.17 5.38
C THR A 275 27.30 -18.88 4.50
N SER A 276 26.92 -19.37 3.32
CA SER A 276 27.86 -19.89 2.31
C SER A 276 28.09 -18.87 1.19
N ASP A 277 29.33 -18.74 0.72
CA ASP A 277 29.72 -17.94 -0.46
C ASP A 277 29.01 -18.41 -1.75
N LYS A 278 28.43 -19.63 -1.72
CA LYS A 278 27.63 -20.22 -2.79
C LYS A 278 26.31 -20.77 -2.20
N PRO A 279 25.27 -19.94 -2.06
CA PRO A 279 24.04 -20.36 -1.40
C PRO A 279 23.29 -21.42 -2.21
N PHE A 280 22.78 -22.44 -1.52
CA PHE A 280 21.75 -23.32 -2.03
C PHE A 280 20.41 -22.59 -1.88
N LEU A 281 19.76 -22.28 -3.00
CA LEU A 281 18.48 -21.59 -3.03
C LEU A 281 17.40 -22.56 -3.47
N ASN A 282 16.31 -22.62 -2.71
CA ASN A 282 15.12 -23.38 -3.07
C ASN A 282 13.86 -22.53 -2.95
N ALA A 283 13.10 -22.47 -4.04
CA ALA A 283 11.76 -21.91 -4.07
C ALA A 283 10.74 -23.04 -4.03
N SER A 284 9.84 -23.00 -3.05
CA SER A 284 8.87 -24.06 -2.77
C SER A 284 7.45 -23.51 -2.78
N TYR A 285 6.56 -24.16 -3.52
CA TYR A 285 5.12 -23.99 -3.39
C TYR A 285 4.53 -25.23 -2.72
N SER A 286 3.76 -25.06 -1.65
CA SER A 286 3.22 -26.16 -0.84
C SER A 286 1.70 -26.05 -0.68
N LEU A 287 1.02 -27.17 -0.81
CA LEU A 287 -0.42 -27.32 -0.52
C LEU A 287 -0.57 -28.18 0.74
N LEU A 288 -1.07 -27.58 1.81
CA LEU A 288 -0.97 -28.13 3.16
C LEU A 288 -2.36 -28.19 3.82
N PRO A 289 -3.02 -29.36 3.82
CA PRO A 289 -4.07 -29.66 4.78
C PRO A 289 -3.61 -29.34 6.21
N SER A 290 -4.43 -28.58 6.95
CA SER A 290 -4.07 -27.99 8.24
C SER A 290 -5.23 -28.16 9.21
N PHE A 291 -4.96 -28.78 10.36
CA PHE A 291 -5.94 -29.12 11.38
C PHE A 291 -5.69 -28.31 12.66
N LYS A 292 -6.67 -27.49 13.03
CA LYS A 292 -6.64 -26.69 14.26
C LYS A 292 -7.11 -27.53 15.43
N ILE A 293 -6.20 -27.73 16.38
CA ILE A 293 -6.46 -28.41 17.65
C ILE A 293 -6.61 -27.35 18.73
N LYS A 294 -7.87 -27.14 19.16
CA LYS A 294 -8.25 -26.03 20.04
C LYS A 294 -7.85 -24.69 19.41
N LYS A 295 -7.51 -23.68 20.23
CA LYS A 295 -7.15 -22.33 19.78
C LYS A 295 -5.65 -22.11 19.56
N HIS A 296 -4.81 -23.03 20.03
CA HIS A 296 -3.37 -22.80 20.15
C HIS A 296 -2.50 -23.70 19.28
N TYR A 297 -3.00 -24.84 18.80
CA TYR A 297 -2.17 -25.78 18.05
C TYR A 297 -2.73 -25.97 16.66
N ASN A 298 -1.85 -26.02 15.69
CA ASN A 298 -2.19 -26.29 14.31
C ASN A 298 -1.16 -27.28 13.74
N ILE A 299 -1.64 -28.42 13.25
CA ILE A 299 -0.80 -29.45 12.63
C ILE A 299 -1.09 -29.45 11.14
N PHE A 300 -0.05 -29.41 10.32
CA PHE A 300 -0.20 -29.34 8.88
C PHE A 300 0.85 -30.18 8.17
N GLY A 301 0.50 -30.68 7.00
CA GLY A 301 1.44 -31.41 6.17
C GLY A 301 0.85 -31.76 4.82
N GLY A 302 1.70 -31.77 3.79
CA GLY A 302 1.25 -31.99 2.43
C GLY A 302 2.37 -31.98 1.40
N ALA A 303 1.98 -31.95 0.14
CA ALA A 303 2.90 -31.98 -0.99
C ALA A 303 3.49 -30.59 -1.27
N SER A 304 4.74 -30.58 -1.72
CA SER A 304 5.43 -29.37 -2.15
C SER A 304 6.06 -29.55 -3.53
N LEU A 305 5.96 -28.53 -4.37
CA LEU A 305 6.71 -28.42 -5.63
C LEU A 305 7.90 -27.50 -5.39
N ASN A 306 9.10 -28.02 -5.64
CA ASN A 306 10.34 -27.37 -5.26
C ASN A 306 11.23 -27.15 -6.48
N TYR A 307 11.75 -25.94 -6.62
CA TYR A 307 12.77 -25.58 -7.59
C TYR A 307 14.03 -25.15 -6.85
N SER A 308 15.07 -25.97 -6.94
CA SER A 308 16.35 -25.77 -6.27
C SER A 308 17.46 -25.45 -7.25
N THR A 309 18.38 -24.56 -6.85
CA THR A 309 19.59 -24.21 -7.61
C THR A 309 20.81 -24.17 -6.68
N THR A 310 21.93 -24.71 -7.13
CA THR A 310 23.23 -24.61 -6.47
C THR A 310 24.33 -24.34 -7.49
N THR A 311 25.36 -23.60 -7.09
CA THR A 311 26.63 -23.44 -7.82
C THR A 311 27.77 -24.23 -7.19
N GLU A 312 27.49 -24.91 -6.08
CA GLU A 312 28.41 -25.79 -5.37
C GLU A 312 28.07 -27.24 -5.69
N MET A 313 29.01 -27.91 -6.36
CA MET A 313 28.88 -29.29 -6.87
C MET A 313 28.89 -30.33 -5.73
N ASP A 314 29.41 -29.99 -4.55
CA ASP A 314 29.40 -30.88 -3.38
C ASP A 314 28.00 -31.00 -2.75
N ASN A 315 27.10 -30.06 -3.03
CA ASN A 315 25.70 -30.07 -2.58
C ASN A 315 24.78 -30.94 -3.44
N GLN A 316 25.32 -31.70 -4.40
CA GLN A 316 24.54 -32.59 -5.27
C GLN A 316 23.75 -33.67 -4.50
N THR A 317 24.23 -34.06 -3.33
CA THR A 317 23.60 -35.06 -2.45
C THR A 317 22.31 -34.56 -1.78
N LEU A 318 22.07 -33.24 -1.77
CA LEU A 318 20.83 -32.65 -1.25
C LEU A 318 19.63 -32.87 -2.16
N PHE A 319 19.88 -33.07 -3.45
CA PHE A 319 18.82 -33.22 -4.42
C PHE A 319 18.20 -34.62 -4.31
N PRO A 320 16.87 -34.73 -4.16
CA PRO A 320 16.21 -36.02 -4.16
C PRO A 320 16.40 -36.73 -5.51
N GLN A 321 16.44 -38.06 -5.49
CA GLN A 321 16.57 -38.86 -6.72
C GLN A 321 15.37 -38.65 -7.66
N ASN A 322 14.17 -38.51 -7.08
CA ASN A 322 12.95 -38.24 -7.82
C ASN A 322 12.95 -36.78 -8.30
N ASN A 323 13.06 -36.59 -9.62
CA ASN A 323 13.03 -35.28 -10.26
C ASN A 323 12.00 -35.27 -11.39
N LEU A 324 11.35 -34.12 -11.57
CA LEU A 324 10.52 -33.84 -12.74
C LEU A 324 11.36 -33.25 -13.87
N TRP A 325 12.39 -32.48 -13.50
CA TRP A 325 13.33 -31.87 -14.42
C TRP A 325 14.65 -31.63 -13.71
N LYS A 326 15.77 -31.86 -14.41
CA LYS A 326 17.12 -31.62 -13.91
C LYS A 326 17.98 -31.05 -15.04
N LYS A 327 18.70 -29.97 -14.76
CA LYS A 327 19.71 -29.41 -15.66
C LYS A 327 21.02 -29.27 -14.92
N HIS A 328 22.05 -29.84 -15.51
CA HIS A 328 23.40 -29.83 -14.98
C HIS A 328 24.33 -29.14 -15.99
N THR A 329 25.18 -28.26 -15.49
CA THR A 329 26.24 -27.57 -16.22
C THR A 329 27.46 -27.56 -15.31
N ASP A 330 28.66 -27.36 -15.87
CA ASP A 330 29.94 -27.43 -15.15
C ASP A 330 30.00 -26.56 -13.88
N SER A 331 29.19 -25.49 -13.80
CA SER A 331 29.14 -24.55 -12.67
C SER A 331 27.79 -24.46 -11.95
N ARG A 332 26.77 -25.22 -12.37
CA ARG A 332 25.40 -25.08 -11.84
C ARG A 332 24.58 -26.35 -11.95
N LEU A 333 23.88 -26.69 -10.86
CA LEU A 333 22.83 -27.70 -10.85
C LEU A 333 21.48 -27.06 -10.52
N GLN A 334 20.47 -27.38 -11.32
CA GLN A 334 19.08 -26.97 -11.11
C GLN A 334 18.18 -28.20 -11.16
N GLN A 335 17.17 -28.23 -10.29
CA GLN A 335 16.21 -29.34 -10.25
C GLN A 335 14.82 -28.87 -9.85
N LEU A 336 13.82 -29.42 -10.52
CA LEU A 336 12.41 -29.35 -10.16
C LEU A 336 11.97 -30.72 -9.64
N PHE A 337 11.34 -30.78 -8.47
CA PHE A 337 10.89 -32.04 -7.88
C PHE A 337 9.67 -31.86 -6.96
N ILE A 338 8.96 -32.97 -6.75
CA ILE A 338 7.88 -33.06 -5.77
C ILE A 338 8.46 -33.54 -4.45
N GLY A 339 8.07 -32.88 -3.37
CA GLY A 339 8.46 -33.16 -2.00
C GLY A 339 7.28 -33.19 -1.06
N TYR A 340 7.61 -33.24 0.23
CA TYR A 340 6.66 -33.07 1.30
C TYR A 340 7.16 -32.00 2.28
N LEU A 341 6.22 -31.42 3.00
CA LEU A 341 6.46 -30.57 4.17
C LEU A 341 5.50 -31.01 5.27
N VAL A 342 6.01 -31.14 6.49
CA VAL A 342 5.21 -31.37 7.68
C VAL A 342 5.57 -30.34 8.74
N GLY A 343 4.61 -29.98 9.59
CA GLY A 343 4.87 -29.03 10.66
C GLY A 343 3.79 -28.98 11.73
N ILE A 344 4.19 -28.39 12.84
CA ILE A 344 3.32 -28.02 13.96
C ILE A 344 3.53 -26.55 14.29
N GLN A 345 2.44 -25.85 14.54
CA GLN A 345 2.43 -24.44 14.89
C GLN A 345 1.73 -24.23 16.23
N TYR A 346 2.36 -23.43 17.07
CA TYR A 346 1.76 -22.87 18.28
C TYR A 346 1.33 -21.42 18.03
N ILE A 347 0.05 -21.12 18.23
CA ILE A 347 -0.60 -19.82 18.01
C ILE A 347 -0.84 -19.16 19.38
N PHE A 348 -0.43 -17.90 19.52
CA PHE A 348 -0.53 -17.12 20.77
C PHE A 348 -1.33 -15.84 20.63
#